data_AF-A0A7C4UYX9-F1
#
_entry.id   AF-A0A7C4UYX9-F1
#
_cell.length_a   1.000
_cell.length_b   1.000
_cell.length_c   1.000
_cell.angle_alpha   90.00
_cell.angle_beta   90.00
_cell.angle_gamma   90.00
#
_symmetry.space_group_name_H-M   'P 1'
#
loop_
_entity.id
_entity.type
_entity.pdbx_description
1 polymer ?
#
loop_
_entity_poly.entity_id
_entity_poly.type
_entity_poly.pdbx_seq_one_letter_code
_entity_poly.pdbx_strand_id
1 'polypeptide(L)'
;MRTLLIRQVLPTLFCLAPLIGAVLVVIAVPSRALSFYLESIRTSYLDWFILALGAFFFLLQMVLAWRALRWNERTFDERPDPLLQGMYQAAEWFPLLGLFGTVAGILQTFAAIGMKESLPQREIIQLYAPALTTTGSGLLMTLLNIIPLWLVMVGRRVILTLAFTPPAAKEP
;
A
#
# COMPACT_ATOMS: atom_id res chain seq x y z
N MET A 1 -9.50 -10.22 31.50
CA MET A 1 -9.60 -9.08 30.54
C MET A 1 -8.29 -8.78 29.82
N ARG A 2 -7.15 -8.61 30.53
CA ARG A 2 -5.82 -8.36 29.92
C ARG A 2 -5.44 -9.37 28.82
N THR A 3 -5.71 -10.66 29.03
CA THR A 3 -5.42 -11.73 28.06
C THR A 3 -6.28 -11.66 26.79
N LEU A 4 -7.53 -11.22 26.88
CA LEU A 4 -8.42 -11.02 25.71
C LEU A 4 -7.99 -9.78 24.91
N LEU A 5 -7.65 -8.69 25.60
CA LEU A 5 -7.10 -7.46 25.00
C LEU A 5 -5.81 -7.74 24.21
N ILE A 6 -4.87 -8.47 24.81
CA ILE A 6 -3.59 -8.79 24.18
C ILE A 6 -3.73 -9.80 23.03
N ARG A 7 -4.62 -10.80 23.17
CA ARG A 7 -4.73 -11.89 22.18
C ARG A 7 -5.59 -11.54 20.96
N GLN A 8 -6.61 -10.69 21.10
CA GLN A 8 -7.56 -10.42 20.01
C GLN A 8 -7.67 -8.94 19.65
N VAL A 9 -7.72 -8.03 20.63
CA VAL A 9 -7.98 -6.60 20.36
C VAL A 9 -6.75 -5.91 19.77
N LEU A 10 -5.57 -6.13 20.34
CA LEU A 10 -4.33 -5.53 19.84
C LEU A 10 -4.01 -5.93 18.38
N PRO A 11 -4.03 -7.23 18.01
CA PRO A 11 -3.78 -7.64 16.62
C PRO A 11 -4.79 -7.06 15.61
N THR A 12 -6.07 -7.01 15.98
CA THR A 12 -7.12 -6.46 15.10
C THR A 12 -6.98 -4.95 14.95
N LEU A 13 -6.66 -4.23 16.03
CA LEU A 13 -6.43 -2.79 16.00
C LEU A 13 -5.21 -2.42 15.15
N PHE A 14 -4.12 -3.18 15.26
CA PHE A 14 -2.98 -3.01 14.36
C PHE A 14 -3.40 -3.26 12.91
N CYS A 15 -4.14 -4.33 12.61
CA CYS A 15 -4.60 -4.59 11.24
C CYS A 15 -5.56 -3.54 10.69
N LEU A 16 -6.25 -2.76 11.52
CA LEU A 16 -7.09 -1.65 11.06
C LEU A 16 -6.25 -0.41 10.67
N ALA A 17 -5.04 -0.25 11.20
CA ALA A 17 -4.22 0.93 10.94
C ALA A 17 -3.85 1.12 9.45
N PRO A 18 -3.43 0.09 8.69
CA PRO A 18 -3.17 0.22 7.25
C PRO A 18 -4.43 0.60 6.45
N LEU A 19 -5.60 0.07 6.83
CA LEU A 19 -6.88 0.40 6.19
C LEU A 19 -7.25 1.87 6.43
N ILE A 20 -7.11 2.34 7.67
CA ILE A 20 -7.33 3.74 8.03
C ILE A 20 -6.34 4.62 7.26
N GLY A 21 -5.07 4.24 7.21
CA GLY A 21 -4.05 4.94 6.43
C GLY A 21 -4.44 5.06 4.95
N ALA A 22 -4.94 3.99 4.34
CA ALA A 22 -5.41 4.01 2.95
C ALA A 22 -6.56 5.00 2.74
N VAL A 23 -7.55 4.99 3.64
CA VAL A 23 -8.69 5.92 3.59
C VAL A 23 -8.23 7.37 3.78
N LEU A 24 -7.32 7.63 4.72
CA LEU A 24 -6.76 8.95 4.96
C LEU A 24 -6.01 9.49 3.75
N VAL A 25 -5.25 8.65 3.05
CA VAL A 25 -4.57 9.04 1.80
C VAL A 25 -5.59 9.49 0.76
N VAL A 26 -6.67 8.72 0.54
CA VAL A 26 -7.72 9.08 -0.43
C VAL A 26 -8.43 10.40 -0.04
N ILE A 27 -8.72 10.59 1.24
CA ILE A 27 -9.36 11.83 1.74
C ILE A 27 -8.42 13.04 1.60
N ALA A 28 -7.11 12.84 1.74
CA ALA A 28 -6.13 13.91 1.60
C ALA A 28 -5.94 14.38 0.15
N VAL A 29 -6.36 13.59 -0.84
CA VAL A 29 -6.26 13.97 -2.26
C VAL A 29 -7.28 15.05 -2.60
N PRO A 30 -6.87 16.16 -3.24
CA PRO A 30 -7.80 17.20 -3.69
C PRO A 30 -8.90 16.64 -4.60
N SER A 31 -10.16 17.00 -4.37
CA SER A 31 -11.31 16.40 -5.06
C SER A 31 -11.24 16.48 -6.58
N ARG A 32 -10.66 17.56 -7.13
CA ARG A 32 -10.44 17.73 -8.58
C ARG A 32 -9.42 16.72 -9.14
N ALA A 33 -8.34 16.47 -8.41
CA ALA A 33 -7.33 15.50 -8.80
C ALA A 33 -7.89 14.06 -8.70
N LEU A 34 -8.67 13.78 -7.65
CA LEU A 34 -9.34 12.49 -7.49
C LEU A 34 -10.35 12.23 -8.62
N SER A 35 -11.19 13.21 -8.97
CA SER A 35 -12.15 13.05 -10.08
C SER A 35 -11.45 12.81 -11.41
N PHE A 36 -10.34 13.52 -11.67
CA PHE A 36 -9.53 13.30 -12.87
C PHE A 36 -8.92 11.90 -12.92
N TYR A 37 -8.36 11.46 -11.79
CA TYR A 37 -7.78 10.12 -11.65
C TYR A 37 -8.83 9.01 -11.87
N LEU A 38 -10.01 9.14 -11.25
CA LEU A 38 -11.10 8.17 -11.42
C LEU A 38 -11.59 8.07 -12.86
N GLU A 39 -11.64 9.19 -13.59
CA GLU A 39 -12.00 9.19 -15.00
C GLU A 39 -10.92 8.52 -15.86
N SER A 40 -9.64 8.80 -15.59
CA SER A 40 -8.51 8.20 -16.29
C SER A 40 -8.46 6.66 -16.14
N ILE A 41 -8.65 6.15 -14.91
CA ILE A 41 -8.64 4.71 -14.61
C ILE A 41 -9.68 3.95 -15.43
N ARG A 42 -10.85 4.54 -15.70
CA ARG A 42 -11.91 3.87 -16.48
C ARG A 42 -11.44 3.44 -17.86
N THR A 43 -10.47 4.16 -18.42
CA THR A 43 -9.92 3.91 -19.75
C THR A 43 -8.56 3.18 -19.75
N SER A 44 -7.86 3.14 -18.61
CA SER A 44 -6.49 2.65 -18.52
C SER A 44 -6.42 1.22 -17.96
N TYR A 45 -6.14 0.25 -18.84
CA TYR A 45 -5.96 -1.15 -18.44
C TYR A 45 -4.74 -1.36 -17.52
N LEU A 46 -3.70 -0.55 -17.71
CA LEU A 46 -2.47 -0.62 -16.91
C LEU A 46 -2.75 -0.17 -15.47
N ASP A 47 -3.53 0.90 -15.29
CA ASP A 47 -3.98 1.34 -13.96
C ASP A 47 -4.75 0.24 -13.25
N TRP A 48 -5.71 -0.40 -13.94
CA TRP A 48 -6.46 -1.54 -13.38
C TRP A 48 -5.56 -2.69 -12.98
N PHE A 49 -4.56 -3.01 -13.80
CA PHE A 49 -3.59 -4.06 -13.50
C PHE A 49 -2.80 -3.74 -12.22
N ILE A 50 -2.24 -2.53 -12.11
CA ILE A 50 -1.51 -2.08 -10.92
C ILE A 50 -2.40 -2.14 -9.68
N LEU A 51 -3.60 -1.57 -9.77
CA LEU A 51 -4.52 -1.48 -8.63
C LEU A 51 -5.04 -2.86 -8.19
N ALA A 52 -5.40 -3.73 -9.13
CA ALA A 52 -5.87 -5.08 -8.82
C ALA A 52 -4.75 -5.92 -8.17
N LEU A 53 -3.55 -5.86 -8.73
CA LEU A 53 -2.40 -6.60 -8.20
C LEU A 53 -1.98 -6.06 -6.83
N GLY A 54 -1.91 -4.74 -6.67
CA GLY A 54 -1.57 -4.09 -5.40
C GLY A 54 -2.64 -4.30 -4.32
N ALA A 55 -3.93 -4.30 -4.68
CA ALA A 55 -5.01 -4.63 -3.76
C ALA A 55 -4.97 -6.11 -3.35
N PHE A 56 -4.72 -7.02 -4.29
CA PHE A 56 -4.53 -8.44 -3.99
C PHE A 56 -3.38 -8.66 -3.02
N PHE A 57 -2.23 -8.01 -3.27
CA PHE A 57 -1.08 -8.09 -2.36
C PHE A 57 -1.43 -7.55 -0.99
N PHE A 58 -2.07 -6.38 -0.93
CA PHE A 58 -2.42 -5.75 0.33
C PHE A 58 -3.34 -6.64 1.15
N LEU A 59 -4.40 -7.21 0.56
CA LEU A 59 -5.32 -8.11 1.25
C LEU A 59 -4.61 -9.36 1.80
N LEU A 60 -3.72 -9.97 1.01
CA LEU A 60 -2.96 -11.13 1.44
C LEU A 60 -1.97 -10.76 2.56
N GLN A 61 -1.27 -9.63 2.44
CA GLN A 61 -0.40 -9.10 3.50
C GLN A 61 -1.19 -8.81 4.78
N MET A 62 -2.43 -8.30 4.68
CA MET A 62 -3.29 -8.08 5.85
C MET A 62 -3.66 -9.38 6.56
N VAL A 63 -3.98 -10.45 5.81
CA VAL A 63 -4.25 -11.77 6.38
C VAL A 63 -2.99 -12.35 7.04
N LEU A 64 -1.83 -12.24 6.41
CA LEU A 64 -0.56 -12.70 6.95
C LEU A 64 -0.15 -11.90 8.19
N ALA A 65 -0.27 -10.57 8.15
CA ALA A 65 0.00 -9.69 9.28
C ALA A 65 -0.90 -10.03 10.47
N TRP A 66 -2.18 -10.29 10.23
CA TRP A 66 -3.10 -10.72 11.28
C TRP A 66 -2.67 -12.05 11.89
N ARG A 67 -2.32 -13.04 11.08
CA ARG A 67 -1.82 -14.33 11.55
C ARG A 67 -0.51 -14.18 12.34
N ALA A 68 0.40 -13.34 11.85
CA ALA A 68 1.71 -13.07 12.44
C ALA A 68 1.66 -12.33 13.77
N LEU A 69 0.58 -11.58 14.04
CA LEU A 69 0.34 -10.85 15.29
C LEU A 69 -0.51 -11.63 16.29
N ARG A 70 -1.11 -12.76 15.89
CA ARG A 70 -1.89 -13.61 16.80
C ARG A 70 -0.96 -14.41 17.70
N TRP A 71 -1.33 -14.47 18.99
CA TRP A 71 -0.64 -15.29 19.98
C TRP A 71 -0.91 -16.77 19.71
N ASN A 72 0.12 -17.59 19.52
CA ASN A 72 -0.01 -19.05 19.44
C ASN A 72 0.11 -19.64 20.85
N GLU A 73 -0.63 -20.72 21.15
CA GLU A 73 -1.04 -21.09 22.52
C GLU A 73 0.05 -21.11 23.60
N ARG A 74 1.32 -21.36 23.24
CA ARG A 74 2.46 -21.41 24.17
C ARG A 74 3.48 -20.27 24.02
N THR A 75 3.59 -19.65 22.84
CA THR A 75 4.59 -18.61 22.56
C THR A 75 4.17 -17.69 21.40
N PHE A 76 4.76 -16.50 21.38
CA PHE A 76 4.67 -15.59 20.25
C PHE A 76 5.65 -16.02 19.16
N ASP A 77 5.22 -16.12 17.90
CA ASP A 77 6.13 -16.47 16.79
C ASP A 77 6.93 -15.25 16.35
N GLU A 78 8.19 -15.20 16.78
CA GLU A 78 9.11 -14.09 16.52
C GLU A 78 9.75 -14.17 15.13
N ARG A 79 9.55 -15.28 14.39
CA ARG A 79 10.26 -15.49 13.12
C ARG A 79 9.81 -14.47 12.07
N PRO A 80 10.73 -13.98 11.23
CA PRO A 80 10.37 -13.22 10.05
C PRO A 80 9.50 -14.09 9.14
N ASP A 81 8.39 -13.55 8.64
CA ASP A 81 7.55 -14.23 7.65
C ASP A 81 8.16 -13.99 6.26
N PRO A 82 8.77 -15.00 5.62
CA PRO A 82 9.44 -14.83 4.34
C PRO A 82 8.45 -14.45 3.22
N LEU A 83 7.18 -14.83 3.34
CA LEU A 83 6.16 -14.51 2.35
C LEU A 83 5.78 -13.03 2.47
N LEU A 84 5.58 -12.53 3.70
CA LEU A 84 5.32 -11.11 3.94
C LEU A 84 6.49 -10.23 3.47
N GLN A 85 7.72 -10.67 3.70
CA GLN A 85 8.93 -9.97 3.25
C GLN A 85 9.08 -9.98 1.72
N GLY A 86 8.81 -11.12 1.07
CA GLY A 86 8.80 -11.21 -0.39
C GLY A 86 7.74 -10.31 -1.04
N MET A 87 6.55 -10.22 -0.43
CA MET A 87 5.50 -9.32 -0.91
C MET A 87 5.84 -7.84 -0.71
N TYR A 88 6.47 -7.49 0.42
CA TYR A 88 7.02 -6.15 0.64
C TYR A 88 8.03 -5.78 -0.46
N GLN A 89 8.98 -6.69 -0.75
CA GLN A 89 9.98 -6.46 -1.79
C GLN A 89 9.34 -6.34 -3.17
N ALA A 90 8.32 -7.17 -3.47
CA ALA A 90 7.59 -7.07 -4.71
C ALA A 90 6.80 -5.74 -4.83
N ALA A 91 6.32 -5.18 -3.72
CA ALA A 91 5.63 -3.89 -3.72
C ALA A 91 6.52 -2.70 -4.09
N GLU A 92 7.84 -2.82 -3.94
CA GLU A 92 8.81 -1.82 -4.40
C GLU A 92 8.86 -1.71 -5.93
N TRP A 93 8.26 -2.65 -6.66
CA TRP A 93 8.22 -2.65 -8.13
C TRP A 93 7.01 -1.90 -8.69
N PHE A 94 5.96 -1.63 -7.91
CA PHE A 94 4.80 -0.88 -8.40
C PHE A 94 5.14 0.53 -8.94
N PRO A 95 6.11 1.30 -8.42
CA PRO A 95 6.48 2.59 -9.00
C PRO A 95 7.16 2.41 -10.36
N LEU A 96 7.89 1.30 -10.56
CA LEU A 96 8.47 0.95 -11.86
C LEU A 96 7.39 0.60 -12.88
N LEU A 97 6.34 -0.12 -12.45
CA LEU A 97 5.15 -0.34 -13.28
C LEU A 97 4.44 0.99 -13.62
N GLY A 98 4.36 1.91 -12.66
CA GLY A 98 3.82 3.25 -12.86
C GLY A 98 4.65 4.10 -13.84
N LEU A 99 5.98 3.99 -13.75
CA LEU A 99 6.93 4.64 -14.66
C LEU A 99 6.73 4.18 -16.11
N PHE A 100 6.39 2.90 -16.33
CA PHE A 100 6.07 2.41 -17.66
C PHE A 100 4.93 3.21 -18.31
N GLY A 101 3.93 3.62 -17.54
CA GLY A 101 2.86 4.50 -18.01
C GLY A 101 3.37 5.85 -18.52
N THR A 102 4.29 6.49 -17.78
CA THR A 102 4.89 7.76 -18.21
C THR A 102 5.73 7.61 -19.47
N VAL A 103 6.53 6.55 -19.57
CA VAL A 103 7.33 6.25 -20.76
C VAL A 103 6.40 6.03 -21.95
N ALA A 104 5.32 5.27 -21.79
CA ALA A 104 4.33 5.06 -22.84
C ALA A 104 3.66 6.38 -23.28
N GLY A 105 3.26 7.24 -22.34
CA GLY A 105 2.67 8.54 -22.66
C GLY A 105 3.63 9.50 -23.37
N ILE A 106 4.91 9.51 -22.96
CA ILE A 106 5.97 10.27 -23.64
C ILE A 106 6.16 9.76 -25.07
N LEU A 107 6.29 8.45 -25.25
CA LEU A 107 6.46 7.85 -26.58
C LEU A 107 5.27 8.14 -27.50
N GLN A 108 4.04 8.07 -26.98
CA GLN A 108 2.84 8.44 -27.73
C GLN A 108 2.84 9.92 -28.12
N THR A 109 3.27 10.80 -27.22
CA THR A 109 3.36 12.24 -27.51
C THR A 109 4.39 12.52 -28.59
N PHE A 110 5.59 11.93 -28.50
CA PHE A 110 6.62 12.09 -29.54
C PHE A 110 6.19 11.48 -30.88
N ALA A 111 5.50 10.34 -30.89
CA ALA A 111 4.95 9.77 -32.11
C ALA A 111 3.91 10.70 -32.76
N ALA A 112 3.06 11.35 -31.96
CA ALA A 112 2.08 12.30 -32.46
C ALA A 112 2.72 13.59 -33.02
N ILE A 113 3.78 14.11 -32.38
CA ILE A 113 4.55 15.27 -32.85
C ILE A 113 5.30 14.93 -34.14
N GLY A 114 5.92 13.75 -34.22
CA GLY A 114 6.63 13.31 -35.42
C GLY A 114 5.73 13.17 -36.65
N MET A 115 4.42 12.99 -36.45
CA MET A 115 3.42 12.91 -37.53
C MET A 115 2.73 14.25 -37.85
N LYS A 116 2.91 15.31 -37.03
CA LYS A 116 2.26 16.62 -37.22
C LYS A 116 3.23 17.76 -36.86
N GLU A 117 3.49 18.66 -37.80
CA GLU A 117 4.40 19.82 -37.64
C GLU A 117 4.10 20.72 -36.42
N SER A 118 2.85 20.75 -35.95
CA SER A 118 2.44 21.51 -34.76
C SER A 118 1.24 20.83 -34.08
N LEU A 119 1.46 20.28 -32.89
CA LEU A 119 0.36 19.87 -32.01
C LEU A 119 -0.08 21.04 -31.12
N PRO A 120 -1.39 21.33 -31.03
CA PRO A 120 -1.88 22.28 -30.04
C PRO A 120 -1.57 21.78 -28.62
N GLN A 121 -1.12 22.68 -27.73
CA GLN A 121 -0.70 22.38 -26.34
C GLN A 121 -1.72 21.55 -25.55
N ARG A 122 -3.02 21.70 -25.86
CA ARG A 122 -4.11 20.95 -25.24
C ARG A 122 -4.04 19.44 -25.54
N GLU A 123 -3.65 19.04 -26.75
CA GLU A 123 -3.50 17.62 -27.13
C GLU A 123 -2.31 16.98 -26.39
N ILE A 124 -1.21 17.74 -26.23
CA ILE A 124 -0.05 17.30 -25.46
C ILE A 124 -0.46 17.01 -24.01
N ILE A 125 -1.16 17.94 -23.35
CA ILE A 125 -1.63 17.75 -21.96
C ILE A 125 -2.53 16.50 -21.84
N GLN A 126 -3.39 16.25 -22.82
CA GLN A 126 -4.28 15.08 -22.83
C GLN A 126 -3.52 13.75 -22.96
N LEU A 127 -2.39 13.73 -23.67
CA LEU A 127 -1.54 12.53 -23.80
C LEU A 127 -0.70 12.28 -22.53
N TYR A 128 -0.25 13.35 -21.87
CA TYR A 128 0.58 13.25 -20.67
C TYR A 128 -0.21 12.92 -19.39
N ALA A 129 -1.43 13.44 -19.26
CA ALA A 129 -2.17 13.36 -18.01
C ALA A 129 -2.53 11.91 -17.59
N PRO A 130 -2.92 10.98 -18.49
CA PRO A 130 -3.10 9.57 -18.16
C PRO A 130 -1.80 8.86 -17.74
N ALA A 131 -0.67 9.28 -18.30
CA ALA A 131 0.65 8.78 -17.94
C ALA A 131 0.98 9.08 -16.46
N LEU A 132 0.62 10.28 -16.00
CA LEU A 132 0.79 10.69 -14.61
C LEU A 132 -0.14 9.94 -13.66
N THR A 133 -1.39 9.64 -14.06
CA THR A 133 -2.29 8.82 -13.22
C THR A 133 -1.74 7.42 -13.03
N THR A 134 -1.11 6.85 -14.06
CA THR A 134 -0.43 5.55 -13.98
C THR A 134 0.71 5.53 -12.96
N THR A 135 1.51 6.60 -12.91
CA THR A 135 2.51 6.76 -11.86
C THR A 135 1.87 6.89 -10.48
N GLY A 136 0.77 7.65 -10.39
CA GLY A 136 -0.02 7.77 -9.16
C GLY A 136 -0.49 6.42 -8.61
N SER A 137 -1.03 5.55 -9.48
CA SER A 137 -1.45 4.18 -9.13
C SER A 137 -0.28 3.37 -8.57
N GLY A 138 0.89 3.43 -9.22
CA GLY A 138 2.09 2.73 -8.77
C GLY A 138 2.55 3.17 -7.38
N LEU A 139 2.65 4.48 -7.16
CA LEU A 139 3.03 5.05 -5.87
C LEU A 139 2.03 4.73 -4.76
N LEU A 140 0.73 4.82 -5.06
CA LEU A 140 -0.32 4.47 -4.11
C LEU A 140 -0.20 3.00 -3.68
N MET A 141 -0.07 2.07 -4.63
CA MET A 141 0.04 0.65 -4.32
C MET A 141 1.30 0.32 -3.54
N THR A 142 2.46 0.92 -3.85
CA THR A 142 3.67 0.76 -3.04
C THR A 142 3.45 1.24 -1.62
N LEU A 143 2.91 2.44 -1.44
CA LEU A 143 2.68 3.02 -0.12
C LEU A 143 1.81 2.11 0.74
N LEU A 144 0.72 1.60 0.19
CA LEU A 144 -0.19 0.72 0.92
C LEU A 144 0.45 -0.63 1.29
N ASN A 145 1.28 -1.20 0.41
CA ASN A 145 1.86 -2.53 0.60
C ASN A 145 3.17 -2.54 1.42
N ILE A 146 3.76 -1.37 1.69
CA ILE A 146 4.91 -1.25 2.60
C ILE A 146 4.49 -1.29 4.09
N ILE A 147 3.33 -0.72 4.40
CA ILE A 147 2.86 -0.51 5.77
C ILE A 147 2.65 -1.84 6.55
N PRO A 148 2.05 -2.90 5.99
CA PRO A 148 1.76 -4.13 6.74
C PRO A 148 3.00 -4.79 7.36
N LEU A 149 4.14 -4.78 6.66
CA LEU A 149 5.38 -5.36 7.21
C LEU A 149 5.88 -4.54 8.40
N TRP A 150 5.91 -3.21 8.26
CA TRP A 150 6.29 -2.29 9.35
C TRP A 150 5.40 -2.46 10.58
N LEU A 151 4.10 -2.58 10.34
CA LEU A 151 3.10 -2.82 11.38
C LEU A 151 3.38 -4.13 12.13
N VAL A 152 3.71 -5.21 11.43
CA VAL A 152 4.09 -6.47 12.08
C VAL A 152 5.36 -6.27 12.90
N MET A 153 6.43 -5.69 12.34
CA MET A 153 7.69 -5.49 13.07
C MET A 153 7.53 -4.65 14.35
N VAL A 154 6.77 -3.55 14.29
CA VAL A 154 6.53 -2.67 15.43
C VAL A 154 5.50 -3.27 16.39
N GLY A 155 4.38 -3.76 15.86
CA GLY A 155 3.28 -4.34 16.65
C GLY A 155 3.74 -5.53 17.49
N ARG A 156 4.61 -6.38 16.94
CA ARG A 156 5.26 -7.47 17.69
C ARG A 156 6.02 -6.97 18.91
N ARG A 157 6.86 -5.94 18.75
CA ARG A 157 7.65 -5.35 19.86
C ARG A 157 6.75 -4.75 20.94
N VAL A 158 5.68 -4.06 20.54
CA VAL A 158 4.71 -3.48 21.46
C VAL A 158 3.95 -4.57 22.23
N ILE A 159 3.51 -5.63 21.56
CA ILE A 159 2.81 -6.74 22.21
C ILE A 159 3.72 -7.45 23.22
N LEU A 160 4.98 -7.72 22.87
CA LEU A 160 5.94 -8.37 23.76
C LEU A 160 6.25 -7.52 25.00
N THR A 161 6.50 -6.22 24.84
CA THR A 161 6.76 -5.32 25.98
C THR A 161 5.57 -5.23 26.95
N LEU A 162 4.34 -5.26 26.44
CA LEU A 162 3.11 -5.25 27.25
C LEU A 162 2.79 -6.62 27.88
N ALA A 163 3.21 -7.73 27.25
CA ALA A 163 3.02 -9.07 27.76
C ALA A 163 4.01 -9.41 28.89
N PHE A 164 5.27 -8.96 28.78
CA PHE A 164 6.35 -9.25 29.72
C PHE A 164 6.61 -8.15 30.77
N THR A 165 5.71 -7.18 30.94
CA THR A 165 5.82 -6.22 32.05
C THR A 165 5.78 -7.01 33.38
N PRO A 166 6.86 -7.01 34.18
CA PRO A 166 6.90 -7.79 35.41
C PRO A 166 5.78 -7.31 36.35
N PRO A 167 5.13 -8.21 37.11
CA PRO A 167 4.18 -7.78 38.12
C PRO A 167 4.90 -6.80 39.05
N ALA A 168 4.27 -5.65 39.31
CA ALA A 168 4.79 -4.67 40.25
C ALA A 168 5.18 -5.42 41.53
N ALA A 169 6.45 -5.32 41.90
CA ALA A 169 6.97 -5.94 43.11
C ALA A 169 6.03 -5.53 44.25
N LYS A 170 5.41 -6.51 44.91
CA LYS A 170 4.71 -6.23 46.17
C LYS A 170 5.78 -5.68 47.10
N GLU A 171 5.66 -4.42 47.48
CA GLU A 171 6.52 -3.82 48.50
C GLU A 171 6.43 -4.67 49.78
N PRO A 172 7.58 -4.91 50.45
CA PRO A 172 7.68 -5.80 51.60
C PRO A 172 6.92 -5.31 52.84
#